data_AF-A0A6L9IVF4-F1
#
_entry.id   AF-A0A6L9IVF4-F1
#
_cell.length_a   1.000
_cell.length_b   1.000
_cell.length_c   1.000
_cell.angle_alpha   90.00
_cell.angle_beta   90.00
_cell.angle_gamma   90.00
#
_symmetry.space_group_name_H-M   'P 1'
#
loop_
_entity.id
_entity.type
_entity.pdbx_description
1 polymer ?
#
loop_
_entity_poly.entity_id
_entity_poly.type
_entity_poly.pdbx_seq_one_letter_code
_entity_poly.pdbx_strand_id
1 'polypeptide(L)'
;MHRIRLIVSMIIILALLLGIAAVVGAGPAAQEIGSWQEVGDAPAFPAQVLPTSGDGALTTIRGEIVGQDDVDMYQILITGSFSATTVGTDGSLADTQLYLFNSGGVGVATNDNAGPNETRSRLSFDALQPGLYYLAISGATSDPVTGTSNTDPIFPAGPIDQQLEAFGVGALSAWNSSPPFTRGGTYTIAVAGAAYGDGDAQTIIAPGQSTEAPTQPDPIEPVTVVPPDDPTEESAGGGSSAAAGAGEAAAPAPAIGVEQSEALPTLVNARNDLELLANQVNPGGGRPGGWNGSINVEDTQLALLIRLDLELLANSVFDINARPDDWFGAVPSNPLAVARDLRHDLELLADEVVGSAQARPNGWTGDDPLMRCGRATQALVQVLQRVDFQLNVDFTQPDYCAQAEIAASRYAETRILQPSVSALEDAISETQLEEALAGVDPVDVGPNQITTDYAVGFFDRNARERAGVIPVDTAYTPIARSFVGGSNMMLVRGDGFELFVDHTTAILDDEIFDELPDVDEVGATPTCSPRWCN
;
A
#
# COMPACT_ATOMS: atom_id res chain seq x y z
N MET A 1 -19.37 17.93 63.87
CA MET A 1 -18.53 17.35 62.80
C MET A 1 -19.05 16.03 62.21
N HIS A 2 -20.00 15.32 62.83
CA HIS A 2 -20.57 14.07 62.26
C HIS A 2 -21.72 14.25 61.24
N ARG A 3 -22.43 15.39 61.28
CA ARG A 3 -23.59 15.63 60.38
C ARG A 3 -23.21 16.12 58.98
N ILE A 4 -21.99 16.62 58.78
CA ILE A 4 -21.53 17.13 57.47
C ILE A 4 -20.97 15.98 56.59
N ARG A 5 -20.43 14.92 57.20
CA ARG A 5 -19.91 13.75 56.45
C ARG A 5 -21.01 12.89 55.81
N LEU A 6 -22.21 12.85 56.39
CA LEU A 6 -23.36 12.11 55.84
C LEU A 6 -24.00 12.80 54.62
N ILE A 7 -23.96 14.13 54.55
CA ILE A 7 -24.55 14.89 53.44
C ILE A 7 -23.65 14.82 52.20
N VAL A 8 -22.32 14.87 52.38
CA VAL A 8 -21.36 14.76 51.26
C VAL A 8 -21.34 13.34 50.66
N SER A 9 -21.48 12.29 51.49
CA SER A 9 -21.55 10.91 50.99
C SER A 9 -22.85 10.59 50.24
N MET A 10 -23.96 11.27 50.57
CA MET A 10 -25.25 11.08 49.90
C MET A 10 -25.32 11.82 48.57
N ILE A 11 -24.61 12.95 48.43
CA ILE A 11 -24.50 13.70 47.16
C ILE A 11 -23.58 12.98 46.15
N ILE A 12 -22.52 12.30 46.61
CA ILE A 12 -21.66 11.50 45.72
C ILE A 12 -22.39 10.24 45.22
N ILE A 13 -23.26 9.63 46.03
CA ILE A 13 -24.07 8.47 45.60
C ILE A 13 -25.24 8.91 44.69
N LEU A 14 -25.81 10.11 44.88
CA LEU A 14 -26.85 10.65 43.98
C LEU A 14 -26.27 11.16 42.64
N ALA A 15 -25.01 11.59 42.61
CA ALA A 15 -24.30 11.93 41.37
C ALA A 15 -23.81 10.69 40.60
N LEU A 16 -23.68 9.53 41.26
CA LEU A 16 -23.36 8.25 40.60
C LEU A 16 -24.61 7.54 40.03
N LEU A 17 -25.82 8.05 40.30
CA LEU A 17 -27.10 7.44 39.92
C LEU A 17 -27.88 8.22 38.82
N LEU A 18 -27.26 9.23 38.22
CA LEU A 18 -27.86 10.08 37.16
C LEU A 18 -27.02 10.16 35.87
N GLY A 19 -26.15 9.17 35.65
CA GLY A 19 -25.26 9.06 34.49
C GLY A 19 -25.42 7.76 33.72
N ILE A 20 -26.65 7.31 33.49
CA ILE A 20 -26.94 6.31 32.45
C ILE A 20 -28.12 6.85 31.65
N ALA A 21 -27.85 7.89 30.85
CA ALA A 21 -28.67 8.13 29.68
C ALA A 21 -28.39 6.95 28.75
N ALA A 22 -29.42 6.15 28.50
CA ALA A 22 -29.37 5.09 27.51
C ALA A 22 -28.84 5.68 26.20
N VAL A 23 -27.63 5.29 25.81
CA VAL A 23 -27.33 5.13 24.39
C VAL A 23 -28.24 4.00 23.96
N VAL A 24 -29.46 4.37 23.56
CA VAL A 24 -30.20 3.54 22.61
C VAL A 24 -29.30 3.57 21.39
N GLY A 25 -28.41 2.58 21.30
CA GLY A 25 -27.81 2.25 20.03
C GLY A 25 -28.98 2.11 19.09
N ALA A 26 -29.04 2.96 18.06
CA ALA A 26 -29.76 2.59 16.87
C ALA A 26 -29.21 1.21 16.52
N GLY A 27 -30.01 0.17 16.73
CA GLY A 27 -29.69 -1.14 16.17
C GLY A 27 -29.42 -0.94 14.68
N PRO A 28 -28.61 -1.79 14.04
CA PRO A 28 -28.43 -1.70 12.60
C PRO A 28 -29.82 -1.61 11.98
N ALA A 29 -30.09 -0.51 11.27
CA ALA A 29 -31.30 -0.42 10.47
C ALA A 29 -31.31 -1.69 9.61
N ALA A 30 -32.42 -2.43 9.63
CA ALA A 30 -32.54 -3.64 8.84
C ALA A 30 -32.19 -3.26 7.39
N GLN A 31 -31.09 -3.80 6.87
CA GLN A 31 -30.64 -3.54 5.52
C GLN A 31 -31.75 -4.00 4.58
N GLU A 32 -32.27 -3.07 3.78
CA GLU A 32 -33.28 -3.40 2.78
C GLU A 32 -32.68 -4.45 1.83
N ILE A 33 -33.45 -5.50 1.52
CA ILE A 33 -32.98 -6.57 0.63
C ILE A 33 -32.57 -5.95 -0.70
N GLY A 34 -31.36 -6.24 -1.16
CA GLY A 34 -30.80 -5.67 -2.39
C GLY A 34 -30.25 -4.25 -2.25
N SER A 35 -30.22 -3.67 -1.04
CA SER A 35 -29.53 -2.41 -0.79
C SER A 35 -28.15 -2.65 -0.19
N TRP A 36 -27.15 -1.95 -0.70
CA TRP A 36 -25.84 -1.77 -0.09
C TRP A 36 -25.73 -0.35 0.46
N GLN A 37 -25.27 -0.22 1.70
CA GLN A 37 -24.95 1.05 2.33
C GLN A 37 -23.45 1.07 2.55
N GLU A 38 -22.80 2.08 1.98
CA GLU A 38 -21.40 2.37 2.22
C GLU A 38 -21.10 2.48 3.73
N VAL A 39 -19.96 1.92 4.16
CA VAL A 39 -19.48 1.94 5.55
C VAL A 39 -18.09 2.54 5.56
N GLY A 40 -17.97 3.75 6.11
CA GLY A 40 -16.76 4.56 5.89
C GLY A 40 -16.77 5.17 4.49
N ASP A 41 -15.62 5.70 4.09
CA ASP A 41 -15.38 6.28 2.76
C ASP A 41 -14.97 5.17 1.79
N ALA A 42 -15.64 5.07 0.65
CA ALA A 42 -15.36 4.06 -0.35
C ALA A 42 -14.12 4.47 -1.15
N PRO A 43 -13.22 3.52 -1.42
CA PRO A 43 -11.97 3.86 -2.10
C PRO A 43 -12.20 4.11 -3.58
N ALA A 44 -11.41 5.00 -4.15
CA ALA A 44 -11.46 5.41 -5.55
C ALA A 44 -10.83 4.43 -6.56
N PHE A 45 -10.23 3.33 -6.09
CA PHE A 45 -9.35 2.50 -6.91
C PHE A 45 -9.70 1.01 -6.90
N PRO A 46 -9.59 0.30 -8.04
CA PRO A 46 -9.82 -1.14 -8.17
C PRO A 46 -9.00 -1.98 -7.19
N ALA A 47 -7.79 -1.54 -6.83
CA ALA A 47 -6.90 -2.26 -5.92
C ALA A 47 -7.33 -2.18 -4.44
N GLN A 48 -8.21 -1.24 -4.11
CA GLN A 48 -8.70 -0.98 -2.75
C GLN A 48 -10.21 -1.20 -2.64
N VAL A 49 -10.88 -1.41 -3.78
CA VAL A 49 -12.34 -1.46 -3.92
C VAL A 49 -12.98 -2.36 -2.87
N LEU A 50 -13.96 -1.80 -2.15
CA LEU A 50 -14.73 -2.60 -1.21
C LEU A 50 -15.75 -3.43 -1.99
N PRO A 51 -15.78 -4.76 -1.85
CA PRO A 51 -16.85 -5.57 -2.40
C PRO A 51 -18.15 -5.22 -1.70
N THR A 52 -19.19 -4.96 -2.50
CA THR A 52 -20.55 -4.94 -1.98
C THR A 52 -20.87 -6.33 -1.42
N SER A 53 -21.46 -6.42 -0.23
CA SER A 53 -21.79 -7.72 0.39
C SER A 53 -23.27 -7.93 0.68
N GLY A 54 -23.71 -9.16 0.47
CA GLY A 54 -25.11 -9.56 0.61
C GLY A 54 -25.50 -10.69 -0.34
N ASP A 55 -26.74 -11.16 -0.20
CA ASP A 55 -27.26 -12.25 -1.03
C ASP A 55 -28.24 -11.73 -2.10
N GLY A 56 -28.14 -12.29 -3.30
CA GLY A 56 -29.09 -12.06 -4.38
C GLY A 56 -28.81 -10.80 -5.21
N ALA A 57 -29.89 -10.19 -5.71
CA ALA A 57 -29.79 -9.04 -6.61
C ALA A 57 -29.43 -7.77 -5.85
N LEU A 58 -28.42 -7.05 -6.32
CA LEU A 58 -28.07 -5.71 -5.86
C LEU A 58 -28.90 -4.70 -6.66
N THR A 59 -29.79 -4.01 -5.97
CA THR A 59 -30.74 -3.05 -6.54
C THR A 59 -30.42 -1.60 -6.17
N THR A 60 -29.64 -1.37 -5.12
CA THR A 60 -29.34 -0.02 -4.64
C THR A 60 -27.97 0.04 -3.98
N ILE A 61 -27.21 1.09 -4.26
CA ILE A 61 -26.00 1.47 -3.51
C ILE A 61 -26.21 2.89 -2.97
N ARG A 62 -25.90 3.11 -1.70
CA ARG A 62 -26.00 4.42 -1.03
C ARG A 62 -24.67 4.79 -0.43
N GLY A 63 -24.28 6.06 -0.60
CA GLY A 63 -23.01 6.56 -0.10
C GLY A 63 -22.93 8.08 -0.02
N GLU A 64 -21.74 8.59 0.28
CA GLU A 64 -21.45 10.02 0.43
C GLU A 64 -20.09 10.39 -0.15
N ILE A 65 -20.08 11.32 -1.11
CA ILE A 65 -18.84 11.97 -1.54
C ILE A 65 -18.45 12.99 -0.47
N VAL A 66 -17.39 12.73 0.29
CA VAL A 66 -16.94 13.52 1.45
C VAL A 66 -16.05 14.72 1.08
N GLY A 67 -15.55 14.77 -0.16
CA GLY A 67 -14.59 15.77 -0.64
C GLY A 67 -14.86 16.31 -2.05
N GLN A 68 -14.03 17.24 -2.53
CA GLN A 68 -14.12 17.77 -3.90
C GLN A 68 -13.34 16.92 -4.93
N ASP A 69 -12.43 16.05 -4.47
CA ASP A 69 -11.66 15.17 -5.35
C ASP A 69 -12.00 13.70 -5.10
N ASP A 70 -13.09 13.48 -4.36
CA ASP A 70 -13.49 12.19 -3.87
C ASP A 70 -14.34 11.42 -4.90
N VAL A 71 -14.07 10.12 -4.96
CA VAL A 71 -14.62 9.18 -5.93
C VAL A 71 -14.80 7.85 -5.22
N ASP A 72 -16.03 7.35 -5.23
CA ASP A 72 -16.35 6.08 -4.61
C ASP A 72 -16.43 4.99 -5.64
N MET A 73 -15.75 3.87 -5.40
CA MET A 73 -15.78 2.70 -6.27
C MET A 73 -16.31 1.46 -5.54
N TYR A 74 -17.16 0.72 -6.24
CA TYR A 74 -17.82 -0.49 -5.74
C TYR A 74 -17.56 -1.67 -6.67
N GLN A 75 -17.18 -2.81 -6.09
CA GLN A 75 -17.15 -4.07 -6.84
C GLN A 75 -18.54 -4.70 -6.84
N ILE A 76 -19.00 -5.03 -8.05
CA ILE A 76 -20.31 -5.63 -8.33
C ILE A 76 -20.17 -6.80 -9.29
N LEU A 77 -21.10 -7.76 -9.23
CA LEU A 77 -21.16 -8.89 -10.15
C LEU A 77 -22.27 -8.64 -11.18
N ILE A 78 -21.91 -8.36 -12.43
CA ILE A 78 -22.87 -8.15 -13.53
C ILE A 78 -23.27 -9.49 -14.13
N THR A 79 -24.56 -9.70 -14.38
CA THR A 79 -25.10 -10.98 -14.85
C THR A 79 -25.49 -11.00 -16.34
N GLY A 80 -25.32 -9.90 -17.06
CA GLY A 80 -25.70 -9.74 -18.47
C GLY A 80 -26.12 -8.31 -18.80
N SER A 81 -27.42 -8.06 -18.99
CA SER A 81 -27.96 -6.70 -19.11
C SER A 81 -27.71 -5.92 -17.82
N PHE A 82 -27.29 -4.67 -17.91
CA PHE A 82 -26.92 -3.87 -16.75
C PHE A 82 -27.39 -2.42 -16.87
N SER A 83 -27.83 -1.83 -15.77
CA SER A 83 -28.03 -0.39 -15.67
C SER A 83 -27.67 0.14 -14.28
N ALA A 84 -27.10 1.33 -14.23
CA ALA A 84 -26.87 2.10 -13.01
C ALA A 84 -27.34 3.55 -13.25
N THR A 85 -28.08 4.14 -12.32
CA THR A 85 -28.54 5.53 -12.47
C THR A 85 -28.74 6.22 -11.13
N THR A 86 -28.41 7.51 -11.08
CA THR A 86 -28.74 8.42 -9.98
C THR A 86 -29.98 9.28 -10.31
N VAL A 87 -30.51 9.18 -11.53
CA VAL A 87 -31.70 9.93 -11.96
C VAL A 87 -32.93 9.49 -11.16
N GLY A 88 -33.59 10.45 -10.52
CA GLY A 88 -34.81 10.20 -9.74
C GLY A 88 -34.61 9.44 -8.43
N THR A 89 -33.38 9.29 -7.95
CA THR A 89 -33.05 8.69 -6.64
C THR A 89 -32.90 9.76 -5.56
N ASP A 90 -32.84 9.37 -4.29
CA ASP A 90 -32.54 10.29 -3.19
C ASP A 90 -31.03 10.63 -3.12
N GLY A 91 -30.68 11.78 -2.54
CA GLY A 91 -29.28 12.21 -2.37
C GLY A 91 -29.11 13.71 -2.58
N SER A 92 -28.14 14.32 -1.89
CA SER A 92 -27.82 15.75 -2.00
C SER A 92 -26.80 16.08 -3.09
N LEU A 93 -26.09 15.08 -3.63
CA LEU A 93 -25.19 15.23 -4.77
C LEU A 93 -26.02 15.56 -6.02
N ALA A 94 -25.89 16.79 -6.52
CA ALA A 94 -26.76 17.34 -7.55
C ALA A 94 -26.27 17.02 -8.97
N ASP A 95 -24.95 16.93 -9.14
CA ASP A 95 -24.26 16.71 -10.41
C ASP A 95 -23.34 15.51 -10.24
N THR A 96 -23.66 14.40 -10.90
CA THR A 96 -23.06 13.09 -10.62
C THR A 96 -22.47 12.50 -11.89
N GLN A 97 -21.28 11.93 -11.84
CA GLN A 97 -20.69 11.22 -12.96
C GLN A 97 -20.51 9.74 -12.60
N LEU A 98 -20.97 8.83 -13.47
CA LEU A 98 -20.84 7.39 -13.29
C LEU A 98 -19.80 6.83 -14.26
N TYR A 99 -19.03 5.85 -13.79
CA TYR A 99 -18.03 5.14 -14.55
C TYR A 99 -18.17 3.64 -14.33
N LEU A 100 -17.98 2.85 -15.39
CA LEU A 100 -17.88 1.40 -15.31
C LEU A 100 -16.52 0.96 -15.80
N PHE A 101 -15.86 0.12 -15.01
CA PHE A 101 -14.61 -0.54 -15.34
C PHE A 101 -14.80 -2.06 -15.28
N ASN A 102 -14.07 -2.81 -16.09
CA ASN A 102 -14.03 -4.27 -15.96
C ASN A 102 -13.17 -4.70 -14.77
N SER A 103 -13.14 -6.00 -14.46
CA SER A 103 -12.34 -6.54 -13.35
C SER A 103 -10.84 -6.25 -13.43
N GLY A 104 -10.31 -5.91 -14.61
CA GLY A 104 -8.93 -5.48 -14.81
C GLY A 104 -8.70 -3.98 -14.61
N GLY A 105 -9.72 -3.21 -14.21
CA GLY A 105 -9.65 -1.77 -14.04
C GLY A 105 -9.65 -0.98 -15.34
N VAL A 106 -9.91 -1.62 -16.48
CA VAL A 106 -10.00 -0.95 -17.80
C VAL A 106 -11.39 -0.37 -17.97
N GLY A 107 -11.47 0.89 -18.43
CA GLY A 107 -12.74 1.58 -18.65
C GLY A 107 -13.64 0.84 -19.64
N VAL A 108 -14.94 0.83 -19.34
CA VAL A 108 -16.00 0.30 -20.20
C VAL A 108 -16.81 1.48 -20.74
N ALA A 109 -17.52 2.20 -19.86
CA ALA A 109 -18.24 3.40 -20.24
C ALA A 109 -18.32 4.43 -19.09
N THR A 110 -18.59 5.67 -19.45
CA THR A 110 -18.89 6.76 -18.52
C THR A 110 -20.15 7.50 -18.95
N ASN A 111 -20.83 8.14 -18.00
CA ASN A 111 -21.86 9.13 -18.28
C ASN A 111 -21.85 10.21 -17.19
N ASP A 112 -21.85 11.48 -17.60
CA ASP A 112 -21.92 12.64 -16.72
C ASP A 112 -23.40 13.06 -16.57
N ASN A 113 -24.04 13.41 -17.68
CA ASN A 113 -25.44 13.79 -17.72
C ASN A 113 -26.27 12.74 -18.47
N ALA A 114 -27.36 12.27 -17.88
CA ALA A 114 -28.29 11.35 -18.54
C ALA A 114 -29.10 12.04 -19.65
N GLY A 115 -29.00 13.37 -19.77
CA GLY A 115 -29.51 14.13 -20.89
C GLY A 115 -29.27 15.64 -20.77
N PRO A 116 -29.71 16.44 -21.76
CA PRO A 116 -29.35 17.87 -21.86
C PRO A 116 -29.80 18.77 -20.70
N ASN A 117 -30.75 18.32 -19.87
CA ASN A 117 -31.28 19.06 -18.72
C ASN A 117 -31.34 18.17 -17.46
N GLU A 118 -30.50 17.14 -17.42
CA GLU A 118 -30.44 16.17 -16.33
C GLU A 118 -28.96 16.00 -15.93
N THR A 119 -28.58 16.61 -14.81
CA THR A 119 -27.19 16.59 -14.28
C THR A 119 -26.84 15.30 -13.55
N ARG A 120 -27.79 14.36 -13.51
CA ARG A 120 -27.55 13.03 -12.94
C ARG A 120 -27.24 12.03 -14.03
N SER A 121 -26.42 11.06 -13.69
CA SER A 121 -25.87 10.11 -14.65
C SER A 121 -26.68 8.82 -14.75
N ARG A 122 -26.51 8.16 -15.90
CA ARG A 122 -27.07 6.86 -16.22
C ARG A 122 -26.14 6.08 -17.13
N LEU A 123 -25.88 4.84 -16.75
CA LEU A 123 -25.29 3.81 -17.59
C LEU A 123 -26.36 2.77 -17.96
N SER A 124 -26.37 2.32 -19.20
CA SER A 124 -27.32 1.33 -19.73
C SER A 124 -26.66 0.43 -20.75
N PHE A 125 -26.79 -0.88 -20.55
CA PHE A 125 -26.25 -1.92 -21.43
C PHE A 125 -27.28 -3.02 -21.65
N ASP A 126 -27.61 -3.27 -22.91
CA ASP A 126 -28.50 -4.39 -23.29
C ASP A 126 -27.83 -5.75 -23.01
N ALA A 127 -26.50 -5.82 -23.13
CA ALA A 127 -25.71 -7.00 -22.81
C ALA A 127 -24.25 -6.63 -22.48
N LEU A 128 -23.75 -7.12 -21.33
CA LEU A 128 -22.34 -7.19 -20.96
C LEU A 128 -21.94 -8.65 -20.71
N GLN A 129 -20.62 -8.91 -20.74
CA GLN A 129 -20.11 -10.20 -20.31
C GLN A 129 -20.41 -10.38 -18.82
N PRO A 130 -20.98 -11.51 -18.38
CA PRO A 130 -21.13 -11.77 -16.96
C PRO A 130 -19.77 -11.82 -16.27
N GLY A 131 -19.65 -11.17 -15.10
CA GLY A 131 -18.39 -11.12 -14.37
C GLY A 131 -18.30 -9.97 -13.38
N LEU A 132 -17.15 -9.84 -12.73
CA LEU A 132 -16.87 -8.74 -11.81
C LEU A 132 -16.57 -7.46 -12.59
N TYR A 133 -17.16 -6.37 -12.11
CA TYR A 133 -16.95 -5.01 -12.61
C TYR A 133 -16.79 -4.06 -11.43
N TYR A 134 -16.21 -2.90 -11.70
CA TYR A 134 -16.14 -1.79 -10.76
C TYR A 134 -17.03 -0.66 -11.24
N LEU A 135 -18.03 -0.31 -10.42
CA LEU A 135 -18.90 0.83 -10.63
C LEU A 135 -18.41 1.97 -9.75
N ALA A 136 -17.99 3.07 -10.39
CA ALA A 136 -17.54 4.27 -9.70
C ALA A 136 -18.52 5.43 -9.87
N ILE A 137 -18.56 6.29 -8.85
CA ILE A 137 -19.33 7.53 -8.82
C ILE A 137 -18.48 8.67 -8.27
N SER A 138 -18.65 9.85 -8.85
CA SER A 138 -18.07 11.09 -8.36
C SER A 138 -19.06 12.24 -8.53
N GLY A 139 -18.70 13.42 -8.02
CA GLY A 139 -19.25 14.65 -8.60
C GLY A 139 -18.70 14.88 -10.02
N ALA A 140 -19.32 15.78 -10.78
CA ALA A 140 -18.83 16.12 -12.11
C ALA A 140 -17.34 16.54 -12.10
N THR A 141 -16.62 16.24 -13.18
CA THR A 141 -15.22 16.68 -13.46
C THR A 141 -14.10 15.95 -12.70
N SER A 142 -14.34 14.73 -12.23
CA SER A 142 -13.30 13.81 -11.73
C SER A 142 -12.96 12.78 -12.80
N ASP A 143 -12.06 13.11 -13.73
CA ASP A 143 -11.83 12.27 -14.91
C ASP A 143 -10.77 11.18 -14.66
N PRO A 144 -11.08 9.90 -14.93
CA PRO A 144 -10.12 8.82 -14.72
C PRO A 144 -9.05 8.80 -15.82
N VAL A 145 -7.81 8.60 -15.39
CA VAL A 145 -6.63 8.55 -16.25
C VAL A 145 -5.87 7.23 -16.08
N THR A 146 -5.11 6.88 -17.11
CA THR A 146 -4.24 5.71 -17.14
C THR A 146 -2.77 6.11 -17.29
N GLY A 147 -1.87 5.16 -17.04
CA GLY A 147 -0.44 5.29 -17.31
C GLY A 147 0.34 5.94 -16.16
N THR A 148 1.66 6.03 -16.34
CA THR A 148 2.59 6.50 -15.29
C THR A 148 2.62 8.02 -15.14
N SER A 149 2.17 8.76 -16.15
CA SER A 149 2.09 10.22 -16.11
C SER A 149 0.76 10.73 -15.55
N ASN A 150 -0.26 9.87 -15.39
CA ASN A 150 -1.62 10.26 -14.97
C ASN A 150 -2.20 11.40 -15.83
N THR A 151 -1.86 11.44 -17.12
CA THR A 151 -2.33 12.46 -18.07
C THR A 151 -3.20 11.89 -19.18
N ASP A 152 -3.24 10.56 -19.33
CA ASP A 152 -3.89 9.91 -20.46
C ASP A 152 -5.33 9.57 -20.08
N PRO A 153 -6.34 10.26 -20.62
CA PRO A 153 -7.72 10.04 -20.23
C PRO A 153 -8.21 8.65 -20.68
N ILE A 154 -8.97 7.97 -19.81
CA ILE A 154 -9.58 6.66 -20.13
C ILE A 154 -10.83 6.83 -21.00
N PHE A 155 -11.56 7.92 -20.80
CA PHE A 155 -12.78 8.25 -21.55
C PHE A 155 -12.59 9.52 -22.39
N PRO A 156 -13.28 9.64 -23.52
CA PRO A 156 -13.26 10.86 -24.31
C PRO A 156 -13.98 12.01 -23.59
N ALA A 157 -13.52 13.24 -23.77
CA ALA A 157 -14.20 14.46 -23.35
C ALA A 157 -15.43 14.81 -24.23
N GLY A 158 -16.15 13.78 -24.70
CA GLY A 158 -17.27 13.90 -25.64
C GLY A 158 -18.47 14.67 -25.08
N PRO A 159 -19.64 14.60 -25.73
CA PRO A 159 -20.85 15.22 -25.22
C PRO A 159 -21.15 14.74 -23.80
N ILE A 160 -21.28 15.69 -22.86
CA ILE A 160 -21.53 15.38 -21.45
C ILE A 160 -22.89 14.70 -21.23
N ASP A 161 -23.84 14.88 -22.15
CA ASP A 161 -25.22 14.38 -22.10
C ASP A 161 -25.43 13.01 -22.73
N GLN A 162 -24.36 12.23 -22.90
CA GLN A 162 -24.38 10.91 -23.53
C GLN A 162 -23.51 9.91 -22.75
N GLN A 163 -23.86 8.63 -22.85
CA GLN A 163 -22.95 7.55 -22.43
C GLN A 163 -21.82 7.45 -23.44
N LEU A 164 -20.59 7.47 -22.96
CA LEU A 164 -19.38 7.41 -23.77
C LEU A 164 -18.62 6.13 -23.46
N GLU A 165 -18.23 5.40 -24.50
CA GLU A 165 -17.35 4.23 -24.37
C GLU A 165 -15.91 4.68 -24.09
N ALA A 166 -15.17 3.88 -23.32
CA ALA A 166 -13.75 4.11 -23.08
C ALA A 166 -12.94 3.99 -24.37
N PHE A 167 -11.74 4.59 -24.39
CA PHE A 167 -10.76 4.34 -25.46
C PHE A 167 -10.24 2.90 -25.48
N GLY A 168 -10.50 2.11 -24.43
CA GLY A 168 -10.00 0.74 -24.27
C GLY A 168 -8.49 0.67 -23.99
N VAL A 169 -7.91 1.74 -23.46
CA VAL A 169 -6.48 1.86 -23.17
C VAL A 169 -6.21 1.84 -21.68
N GLY A 170 -5.37 0.91 -21.24
CA GLY A 170 -4.83 0.84 -19.87
C GLY A 170 -5.87 0.71 -18.75
N ALA A 171 -5.39 0.40 -17.55
CA ALA A 171 -6.22 0.35 -16.35
C ALA A 171 -6.18 1.70 -15.64
N LEU A 172 -7.24 2.03 -14.90
CA LEU A 172 -7.29 3.18 -14.01
C LEU A 172 -6.05 3.24 -13.11
N SER A 173 -5.29 4.35 -13.20
CA SER A 173 -4.10 4.61 -12.40
C SER A 173 -4.22 5.84 -11.52
N ALA A 174 -5.05 6.82 -11.90
CA ALA A 174 -5.36 8.00 -11.09
C ALA A 174 -6.68 8.67 -11.53
N TRP A 175 -7.10 9.67 -10.76
CA TRP A 175 -8.20 10.58 -11.09
C TRP A 175 -7.63 11.99 -11.26
N ASN A 176 -8.02 12.65 -12.34
CA ASN A 176 -7.71 14.06 -12.60
C ASN A 176 -8.95 14.89 -12.27
N SER A 177 -9.06 15.30 -11.01
CA SER A 177 -10.14 16.15 -10.52
C SER A 177 -9.84 17.62 -10.77
N SER A 178 -10.82 18.37 -11.29
CA SER A 178 -10.70 19.81 -11.56
C SER A 178 -11.59 20.64 -10.61
N PRO A 179 -11.19 20.88 -9.35
CA PRO A 179 -11.91 21.81 -8.47
C PRO A 179 -11.93 23.21 -9.10
N PRO A 180 -13.07 23.94 -9.06
CA PRO A 180 -14.05 23.96 -7.97
C PRO A 180 -15.44 23.39 -8.31
N PHE A 181 -15.58 22.55 -9.34
CA PHE A 181 -16.90 22.11 -9.84
C PHE A 181 -17.50 20.92 -9.08
N THR A 182 -16.66 20.12 -8.43
CA THR A 182 -17.10 18.99 -7.60
C THR A 182 -17.57 19.47 -6.23
N ARG A 183 -18.81 19.17 -5.86
CA ARG A 183 -19.33 19.38 -4.49
C ARG A 183 -19.64 18.03 -3.87
N GLY A 184 -19.17 17.81 -2.65
CA GLY A 184 -19.55 16.63 -1.86
C GLY A 184 -21.06 16.57 -1.57
N GLY A 185 -21.53 15.37 -1.25
CA GLY A 185 -22.93 15.11 -0.94
C GLY A 185 -23.28 13.63 -1.00
N THR A 186 -24.43 13.31 -0.41
CA THR A 186 -24.96 11.94 -0.42
C THR A 186 -25.53 11.58 -1.78
N TYR A 187 -25.43 10.30 -2.15
CA TYR A 187 -26.00 9.77 -3.38
C TYR A 187 -26.71 8.43 -3.14
N THR A 188 -27.57 8.09 -4.09
CA THR A 188 -28.16 6.76 -4.22
C THR A 188 -28.08 6.35 -5.68
N ILE A 189 -27.49 5.19 -5.95
CA ILE A 189 -27.43 4.58 -7.27
C ILE A 189 -28.48 3.47 -7.31
N ALA A 190 -29.46 3.60 -8.20
CA ALA A 190 -30.35 2.50 -8.55
C ALA A 190 -29.63 1.58 -9.54
N VAL A 191 -29.54 0.29 -9.23
CA VAL A 191 -28.82 -0.72 -10.00
C VAL A 191 -29.80 -1.80 -10.48
N ALA A 192 -29.61 -2.30 -11.69
CA ALA A 192 -30.31 -3.47 -12.19
C ALA A 192 -29.36 -4.38 -12.98
N GLY A 193 -29.57 -5.70 -12.88
CA GLY A 193 -28.74 -6.69 -13.55
C GLY A 193 -27.38 -6.95 -12.89
N ALA A 194 -27.27 -6.64 -11.59
CA ALA A 194 -26.11 -6.93 -10.78
C ALA A 194 -26.48 -7.72 -9.51
N ALA A 195 -25.51 -8.46 -9.00
CA ALA A 195 -25.48 -9.05 -7.66
C ALA A 195 -24.34 -8.42 -6.84
N TYR A 196 -24.30 -8.74 -5.55
CA TYR A 196 -23.21 -8.34 -4.65
C TYR A 196 -21.85 -8.89 -5.13
N GLY A 197 -20.80 -8.10 -4.94
CA GLY A 197 -19.47 -8.34 -5.48
C GLY A 197 -18.55 -9.21 -4.62
N ASP A 198 -19.01 -9.63 -3.44
CA ASP A 198 -18.35 -10.56 -2.52
C ASP A 198 -18.55 -12.04 -2.90
N GLY A 199 -19.48 -12.33 -3.81
CA GLY A 199 -19.76 -13.68 -4.28
C GLY A 199 -18.81 -14.15 -5.40
N ASP A 200 -18.41 -15.42 -5.33
CA ASP A 200 -17.72 -16.11 -6.42
C ASP A 200 -18.54 -15.98 -7.72
N ALA A 201 -17.92 -15.45 -8.78
CA ALA A 201 -18.48 -15.41 -10.14
C ALA A 201 -18.91 -16.79 -10.68
N GLN A 202 -18.51 -17.88 -10.00
CA GLN A 202 -18.90 -19.27 -10.28
C GLN A 202 -20.34 -19.60 -9.84
N THR A 203 -20.95 -18.84 -8.94
CA THR A 203 -22.25 -19.20 -8.34
C THR A 203 -23.45 -18.83 -9.22
N ILE A 204 -23.28 -17.99 -10.24
CA ILE A 204 -24.39 -17.49 -11.07
C ILE A 204 -24.60 -18.28 -12.38
N ILE A 205 -23.75 -19.28 -12.69
CA ILE A 205 -23.90 -20.10 -13.92
C ILE A 205 -24.72 -21.39 -13.69
N ALA A 206 -25.44 -21.53 -12.57
CA ALA A 206 -26.36 -22.66 -12.38
C ALA A 206 -27.81 -22.18 -12.20
N PRO A 207 -28.64 -22.17 -13.27
CA PRO A 207 -30.07 -22.05 -13.07
C PRO A 207 -30.60 -23.37 -12.51
N GLY A 208 -30.82 -23.37 -11.19
CA GLY A 208 -31.71 -24.27 -10.49
C GLY A 208 -31.11 -25.61 -10.07
N GLN A 209 -30.72 -25.73 -8.80
CA GLN A 209 -31.06 -26.91 -8.00
C GLN A 209 -31.31 -26.50 -6.54
N SER A 210 -32.51 -26.85 -6.08
CA SER A 210 -32.94 -26.77 -4.69
C SER A 210 -32.10 -27.70 -3.80
N THR A 211 -31.92 -27.25 -2.56
CA THR A 211 -31.36 -27.92 -1.39
C THR A 211 -31.77 -29.40 -1.24
N GLU A 212 -30.81 -30.32 -1.27
CA GLU A 212 -30.90 -31.59 -0.54
C GLU A 212 -29.51 -32.05 -0.06
N ALA A 213 -29.44 -32.45 1.21
CA ALA A 213 -28.21 -32.82 1.91
C ALA A 213 -27.63 -34.16 1.43
N PRO A 214 -26.30 -34.36 1.40
CA PRO A 214 -25.71 -35.54 0.78
C PRO A 214 -25.78 -36.76 1.72
N THR A 215 -26.48 -37.81 1.27
CA THR A 215 -26.34 -39.16 1.82
C THR A 215 -25.13 -39.87 1.20
N GLN A 216 -24.33 -40.48 2.09
CA GLN A 216 -23.12 -41.28 1.89
C GLN A 216 -23.17 -42.28 0.71
N PRO A 217 -22.08 -42.46 -0.08
CA PRO A 217 -22.04 -43.47 -1.14
C PRO A 217 -21.57 -44.85 -0.65
N ASP A 218 -22.16 -45.90 -1.25
CA ASP A 218 -21.80 -47.32 -1.07
C ASP A 218 -20.47 -47.70 -1.77
N PRO A 219 -19.81 -48.82 -1.39
CA PRO A 219 -18.48 -49.19 -1.88
C PRO A 219 -18.49 -49.93 -3.23
N ILE A 220 -17.49 -49.64 -4.06
CA ILE A 220 -17.26 -50.25 -5.39
C ILE A 220 -16.48 -51.58 -5.28
N GLU A 221 -16.93 -52.62 -5.99
CA GLU A 221 -16.23 -53.92 -6.16
C GLU A 221 -15.11 -53.88 -7.24
N PRO A 222 -14.09 -54.77 -7.17
CA PRO A 222 -12.88 -54.65 -7.99
C PRO A 222 -12.99 -55.35 -9.36
N VAL A 223 -12.42 -54.72 -10.39
CA VAL A 223 -12.30 -55.23 -11.76
C VAL A 223 -10.96 -55.97 -11.96
N THR A 224 -11.00 -57.14 -12.59
CA THR A 224 -9.86 -58.01 -12.90
C THR A 224 -9.12 -57.64 -14.20
N VAL A 225 -7.79 -57.74 -14.16
CA VAL A 225 -6.83 -57.46 -15.24
C VAL A 225 -6.68 -58.66 -16.21
N VAL A 226 -6.55 -58.39 -17.51
CA VAL A 226 -6.16 -59.36 -18.57
C VAL A 226 -4.85 -58.89 -19.23
N PRO A 227 -3.87 -59.77 -19.52
CA PRO A 227 -2.57 -59.40 -20.10
C PRO A 227 -2.55 -59.43 -21.66
N PRO A 228 -1.51 -58.89 -22.32
CA PRO A 228 -1.47 -58.71 -23.77
C PRO A 228 -0.73 -59.85 -24.50
N ASP A 229 -1.14 -60.11 -25.75
CA ASP A 229 -0.38 -60.88 -26.73
C ASP A 229 -0.07 -60.01 -27.97
N ASP A 230 1.19 -60.06 -28.39
CA ASP A 230 1.80 -59.60 -29.64
C ASP A 230 1.61 -60.68 -30.74
N PRO A 231 1.57 -60.35 -32.04
CA PRO A 231 2.81 -60.53 -32.82
C PRO A 231 3.05 -59.55 -34.00
N THR A 232 4.33 -59.50 -34.35
CA THR A 232 5.06 -58.83 -35.44
C THR A 232 4.89 -59.44 -36.85
N GLU A 233 5.06 -58.60 -37.91
CA GLU A 233 6.03 -58.69 -39.06
C GLU A 233 5.55 -57.81 -40.27
N GLU A 234 6.33 -56.79 -40.68
CA GLU A 234 7.20 -56.70 -41.90
C GLU A 234 6.44 -56.83 -43.27
N SER A 235 6.57 -55.98 -44.29
CA SER A 235 7.77 -55.40 -44.91
C SER A 235 7.44 -54.35 -46.01
N ALA A 236 8.31 -53.32 -46.07
CA ALA A 236 8.84 -52.52 -47.19
C ALA A 236 8.03 -52.12 -48.47
N GLY A 237 8.08 -50.81 -48.76
CA GLY A 237 8.77 -50.30 -49.95
C GLY A 237 7.96 -49.47 -50.98
N GLY A 238 8.32 -48.19 -51.14
CA GLY A 238 8.04 -47.41 -52.36
C GLY A 238 7.79 -45.91 -52.13
N GLY A 239 8.75 -45.05 -52.52
CA GLY A 239 8.71 -43.59 -52.28
C GLY A 239 8.17 -42.72 -53.42
N SER A 240 8.17 -41.41 -53.11
CA SER A 240 7.88 -40.21 -53.93
C SER A 240 6.38 -39.93 -54.13
N SER A 241 5.83 -38.73 -53.92
CA SER A 241 6.41 -37.39 -54.02
C SER A 241 5.73 -36.38 -53.09
N ALA A 242 6.42 -35.25 -52.91
CA ALA A 242 6.02 -34.10 -52.13
C ALA A 242 4.76 -33.38 -52.66
N ALA A 243 3.93 -32.92 -51.74
CA ALA A 243 3.17 -31.67 -51.87
C ALA A 243 3.11 -31.02 -50.49
N ALA A 244 3.80 -29.89 -50.36
CA ALA A 244 3.85 -29.05 -49.18
C ALA A 244 2.46 -28.48 -48.88
N GLY A 245 1.87 -28.88 -47.76
CA GLY A 245 0.95 -28.05 -47.01
C GLY A 245 1.80 -27.23 -46.05
N ALA A 246 1.93 -25.94 -46.32
CA ALA A 246 2.60 -25.00 -45.43
C ALA A 246 1.95 -25.10 -44.04
N GLY A 247 2.72 -25.57 -43.06
CA GLY A 247 2.38 -25.35 -41.67
C GLY A 247 2.34 -23.84 -41.45
N GLU A 248 1.22 -23.35 -40.93
CA GLU A 248 1.18 -22.09 -40.21
C GLU A 248 2.28 -22.20 -39.14
N ALA A 249 3.42 -21.56 -39.38
CA ALA A 249 4.45 -21.45 -38.38
C ALA A 249 3.79 -20.76 -37.18
N ALA A 250 3.73 -21.45 -36.05
CA ALA A 250 3.35 -20.84 -34.79
C ALA A 250 4.16 -19.55 -34.67
N ALA A 251 3.46 -18.42 -34.56
CA ALA A 251 4.10 -17.13 -34.35
C ALA A 251 5.09 -17.27 -33.19
N PRO A 252 6.31 -16.70 -33.28
CA PRO A 252 7.23 -16.73 -32.16
C PRO A 252 6.50 -16.19 -30.93
N ALA A 253 6.60 -16.91 -29.80
CA ALA A 253 6.09 -16.44 -28.52
C ALA A 253 6.58 -14.99 -28.32
N PRO A 254 5.70 -14.08 -27.86
CA PRO A 254 6.12 -12.70 -27.64
C PRO A 254 7.33 -12.71 -26.70
N ALA A 255 8.42 -12.07 -27.12
CA ALA A 255 9.59 -11.91 -26.27
C ALA A 255 9.18 -11.17 -24.99
N ILE A 256 9.65 -11.66 -23.84
CA ILE A 256 9.40 -11.05 -22.54
C ILE A 256 9.82 -9.58 -22.58
N GLY A 257 8.95 -8.69 -22.09
CA GLY A 257 9.27 -7.25 -22.01
C GLY A 257 10.41 -6.97 -21.02
N VAL A 258 11.10 -5.83 -21.18
CA VAL A 258 12.23 -5.45 -20.31
C VAL A 258 11.82 -5.43 -18.83
N GLU A 259 10.67 -4.85 -18.50
CA GLU A 259 10.18 -4.79 -17.12
C GLU A 259 9.89 -6.18 -16.52
N GLN A 260 9.38 -7.11 -17.34
CA GLN A 260 9.19 -8.50 -16.91
C GLN A 260 10.54 -9.19 -16.70
N SER A 261 11.54 -8.91 -17.55
CA SER A 261 12.88 -9.49 -17.40
C SER A 261 13.59 -9.04 -16.12
N GLU A 262 13.33 -7.81 -15.66
CA GLU A 262 13.86 -7.29 -14.38
C GLU A 262 13.24 -7.99 -13.16
N ALA A 263 11.98 -8.43 -13.27
CA ALA A 263 11.27 -9.13 -12.21
C ALA A 263 11.65 -10.61 -12.08
N LEU A 264 12.16 -11.23 -13.15
CA LEU A 264 12.39 -12.68 -13.23
C LEU A 264 13.28 -13.24 -12.11
N PRO A 265 14.42 -12.62 -11.71
CA PRO A 265 15.26 -13.17 -10.65
C PRO A 265 14.49 -13.36 -9.34
N THR A 266 13.75 -12.33 -8.92
CA THR A 266 12.90 -12.36 -7.72
C THR A 266 11.78 -13.40 -7.83
N LEU A 267 11.14 -13.52 -9.00
CA LEU A 267 10.08 -14.50 -9.22
C LEU A 267 10.61 -15.95 -9.18
N VAL A 268 11.78 -16.20 -9.73
CA VAL A 268 12.42 -17.52 -9.70
C VAL A 268 12.79 -17.91 -8.27
N ASN A 269 13.37 -16.98 -7.51
CA ASN A 269 13.72 -17.19 -6.10
C ASN A 269 12.46 -17.45 -5.27
N ALA A 270 11.42 -16.62 -5.43
CA ALA A 270 10.12 -16.79 -4.75
C ALA A 270 9.46 -18.13 -5.10
N ARG A 271 9.49 -18.57 -6.37
CA ARG A 271 8.94 -19.87 -6.77
C ARG A 271 9.65 -21.03 -6.08
N ASN A 272 10.99 -21.01 -6.07
CA ASN A 272 11.79 -22.06 -5.44
C ASN A 272 11.51 -22.13 -3.93
N ASP A 273 11.50 -20.97 -3.27
CA ASP A 273 11.25 -20.85 -1.84
C ASP A 273 9.81 -21.26 -1.46
N LEU A 274 8.82 -20.93 -2.29
CA LEU A 274 7.44 -21.37 -2.11
C LEU A 274 7.29 -22.89 -2.24
N GLU A 275 8.00 -23.54 -3.16
CA GLU A 275 8.03 -25.01 -3.25
C GLU A 275 8.70 -25.66 -2.04
N LEU A 276 9.78 -25.06 -1.52
CA LEU A 276 10.42 -25.51 -0.27
C LEU A 276 9.44 -25.43 0.90
N LEU A 277 8.71 -24.32 1.00
CA LEU A 277 7.74 -24.11 2.07
C LEU A 277 6.54 -25.06 1.95
N ALA A 278 6.05 -25.30 0.74
CA ALA A 278 4.99 -26.25 0.47
C ALA A 278 5.38 -27.68 0.89
N ASN A 279 6.64 -28.09 0.68
CA ASN A 279 7.15 -29.37 1.14
C ASN A 279 7.26 -29.45 2.67
N GLN A 280 7.55 -28.33 3.34
CA GLN A 280 7.59 -28.29 4.81
C GLN A 280 6.19 -28.39 5.41
N VAL A 281 5.21 -27.68 4.83
CA VAL A 281 3.80 -27.73 5.24
C VAL A 281 3.20 -29.11 4.96
N ASN A 282 3.55 -29.72 3.82
CA ASN A 282 3.09 -31.04 3.39
C ASN A 282 4.26 -32.00 3.11
N PRO A 283 4.86 -32.63 4.14
CA PRO A 283 6.04 -33.50 3.99
C PRO A 283 5.82 -34.73 3.10
N GLY A 284 4.56 -35.11 2.84
CA GLY A 284 4.19 -36.18 1.91
C GLY A 284 4.23 -35.79 0.44
N GLY A 285 4.60 -34.55 0.10
CA GLY A 285 4.62 -34.03 -1.28
C GLY A 285 3.25 -33.64 -1.83
N GLY A 286 2.20 -33.69 -1.01
CA GLY A 286 0.88 -33.17 -1.38
C GLY A 286 0.94 -31.66 -1.63
N ARG A 287 0.11 -31.18 -2.56
CA ARG A 287 -0.12 -29.75 -2.81
C ARG A 287 -1.60 -29.42 -2.57
N PRO A 288 -1.93 -28.18 -2.17
CA PRO A 288 -3.31 -27.72 -2.13
C PRO A 288 -4.01 -27.93 -3.49
N GLY A 289 -5.32 -28.12 -3.47
CA GLY A 289 -6.11 -28.20 -4.70
C GLY A 289 -5.98 -26.91 -5.52
N GLY A 290 -5.76 -27.04 -6.83
CA GLY A 290 -5.56 -25.88 -7.72
C GLY A 290 -4.11 -25.42 -7.86
N TRP A 291 -3.15 -26.07 -7.20
CA TRP A 291 -1.72 -25.77 -7.35
C TRP A 291 -1.26 -25.87 -8.80
N ASN A 292 -0.70 -24.79 -9.33
CA ASN A 292 -0.23 -24.69 -10.69
C ASN A 292 1.22 -25.20 -10.84
N GLY A 293 2.12 -24.78 -9.94
CA GLY A 293 3.51 -25.21 -9.91
C GLY A 293 4.35 -24.78 -11.13
N SER A 294 3.95 -23.74 -11.87
CA SER A 294 4.69 -23.30 -13.05
C SER A 294 6.10 -22.84 -12.69
N ILE A 295 7.06 -23.30 -13.49
CA ILE A 295 8.46 -22.89 -13.50
C ILE A 295 8.85 -22.25 -14.85
N ASN A 296 7.87 -22.01 -15.72
CA ASN A 296 8.13 -21.49 -17.05
C ASN A 296 8.43 -19.99 -17.00
N VAL A 297 9.72 -19.65 -17.11
CA VAL A 297 10.19 -18.24 -17.11
C VAL A 297 9.74 -17.46 -18.34
N GLU A 298 9.30 -18.13 -19.41
CA GLU A 298 8.77 -17.50 -20.62
C GLU A 298 7.28 -17.16 -20.52
N ASP A 299 6.63 -17.57 -19.42
CA ASP A 299 5.22 -17.27 -19.19
C ASP A 299 5.03 -15.85 -18.64
N THR A 300 4.34 -14.99 -19.41
CA THR A 300 4.03 -13.62 -18.99
C THR A 300 3.12 -13.55 -17.77
N GLN A 301 2.46 -14.66 -17.42
CA GLN A 301 1.61 -14.78 -16.23
C GLN A 301 2.34 -15.41 -15.03
N LEU A 302 3.65 -15.68 -15.11
CA LEU A 302 4.39 -16.38 -14.05
C LEU A 302 4.16 -15.78 -12.65
N ALA A 303 4.18 -14.46 -12.51
CA ALA A 303 3.91 -13.80 -11.24
C ALA A 303 2.51 -14.11 -10.67
N LEU A 304 1.48 -14.12 -11.53
CA LEU A 304 0.11 -14.47 -11.14
C LEU A 304 -0.01 -15.94 -10.73
N LEU A 305 0.69 -16.83 -11.45
CA LEU A 305 0.70 -18.26 -11.13
C LEU A 305 1.40 -18.54 -9.80
N ILE A 306 2.51 -17.84 -9.51
CA ILE A 306 3.18 -17.92 -8.21
C ILE A 306 2.27 -17.34 -7.11
N ARG A 307 1.57 -16.23 -7.38
CA ARG A 307 0.61 -15.64 -6.43
C ARG A 307 -0.50 -16.62 -6.08
N LEU A 308 -1.09 -17.26 -7.09
CA LEU A 308 -2.13 -18.25 -6.90
C LEU A 308 -1.66 -19.36 -5.94
N ASP A 309 -0.49 -19.95 -6.21
CA ASP A 309 0.07 -21.00 -5.37
C ASP A 309 0.37 -20.50 -3.95
N LEU A 310 0.89 -19.27 -3.81
CA LEU A 310 1.14 -18.65 -2.50
C LEU A 310 -0.15 -18.50 -1.69
N GLU A 311 -1.23 -17.99 -2.30
CA GLU A 311 -2.53 -17.83 -1.64
C GLU A 311 -3.15 -19.19 -1.28
N LEU A 312 -2.99 -20.20 -2.13
CA LEU A 312 -3.44 -21.57 -1.83
C LEU A 312 -2.69 -22.20 -0.67
N LEU A 313 -1.37 -21.98 -0.56
CA LEU A 313 -0.59 -22.42 0.59
C LEU A 313 -0.96 -21.62 1.84
N ALA A 314 -1.11 -20.31 1.72
CA ALA A 314 -1.51 -19.44 2.81
C ALA A 314 -2.87 -19.86 3.40
N ASN A 315 -3.85 -20.20 2.56
CA ASN A 315 -5.14 -20.75 3.02
C ASN A 315 -4.98 -22.04 3.85
N SER A 316 -3.98 -22.88 3.55
CA SER A 316 -3.72 -24.10 4.32
C SER A 316 -3.03 -23.84 5.67
N VAL A 317 -2.40 -22.69 5.83
CA VAL A 317 -1.66 -22.29 7.04
C VAL A 317 -2.50 -21.39 7.95
N PHE A 318 -3.13 -20.35 7.40
CA PHE A 318 -3.85 -19.32 8.14
C PHE A 318 -5.38 -19.48 8.16
N ASP A 319 -5.97 -20.35 7.33
CA ASP A 319 -7.40 -20.44 6.95
C ASP A 319 -7.80 -19.48 5.80
N ILE A 320 -8.95 -19.72 5.16
CA ILE A 320 -9.35 -19.09 3.89
C ILE A 320 -9.63 -17.58 3.98
N ASN A 321 -10.03 -17.09 5.15
CA ASN A 321 -10.39 -15.69 5.39
C ASN A 321 -9.44 -14.98 6.36
N ALA A 322 -8.26 -15.56 6.59
CA ALA A 322 -7.29 -15.03 7.52
C ALA A 322 -5.96 -14.82 6.81
N ARG A 323 -5.44 -13.60 6.96
CA ARG A 323 -4.10 -13.21 6.54
C ARG A 323 -3.45 -12.47 7.71
N PRO A 324 -2.12 -12.60 7.88
CA PRO A 324 -1.42 -11.84 8.90
C PRO A 324 -1.52 -10.34 8.59
N ASP A 325 -1.32 -9.53 9.63
CA ASP A 325 -1.08 -8.10 9.45
C ASP A 325 0.09 -7.91 8.46
N ASP A 326 0.03 -6.83 7.68
CA ASP A 326 0.99 -6.51 6.61
C ASP A 326 0.98 -7.43 5.37
N TRP A 327 0.09 -8.42 5.27
CA TRP A 327 -0.09 -9.17 4.01
C TRP A 327 -0.56 -8.22 2.89
N PHE A 328 0.25 -8.06 1.84
CA PHE A 328 -0.08 -7.17 0.74
C PHE A 328 -1.12 -7.79 -0.19
N GLY A 329 -1.00 -9.08 -0.46
CA GLY A 329 -1.84 -9.78 -1.43
C GLY A 329 -1.61 -9.31 -2.87
N ALA A 330 -2.63 -9.48 -3.70
CA ALA A 330 -2.57 -9.15 -5.11
C ALA A 330 -2.80 -7.66 -5.36
N VAL A 331 -1.73 -6.85 -5.25
CA VAL A 331 -1.77 -5.43 -5.63
C VAL A 331 -1.26 -5.28 -7.07
N PRO A 332 -2.10 -4.80 -8.00
CA PRO A 332 -1.68 -4.54 -9.37
C PRO A 332 -0.59 -3.46 -9.41
N SER A 333 0.54 -3.77 -10.04
CA SER A 333 1.66 -2.84 -10.21
C SER A 333 2.54 -3.28 -11.38
N ASN A 334 3.69 -2.63 -11.57
CA ASN A 334 4.68 -3.10 -12.55
C ASN A 334 5.23 -4.49 -12.14
N PRO A 335 5.75 -5.29 -13.09
CA PRO A 335 6.18 -6.66 -12.82
C PRO A 335 7.16 -6.80 -11.63
N LEU A 336 8.09 -5.86 -11.48
CA LEU A 336 9.08 -5.88 -10.40
C LEU A 336 8.44 -5.58 -9.04
N ALA A 337 7.49 -4.64 -8.97
CA ALA A 337 6.73 -4.38 -7.76
C ALA A 337 5.89 -5.59 -7.35
N VAL A 338 5.19 -6.23 -8.30
CA VAL A 338 4.45 -7.47 -8.03
C VAL A 338 5.36 -8.59 -7.52
N ALA A 339 6.56 -8.73 -8.09
CA ALA A 339 7.55 -9.71 -7.63
C ALA A 339 8.03 -9.43 -6.20
N ARG A 340 8.21 -8.15 -5.83
CA ARG A 340 8.56 -7.75 -4.45
C ARG A 340 7.43 -8.01 -3.46
N ASP A 341 6.18 -7.79 -3.87
CA ASP A 341 5.03 -8.05 -3.01
C ASP A 341 4.83 -9.54 -2.78
N LEU A 342 5.03 -10.34 -3.83
CA LEU A 342 5.06 -11.81 -3.75
C LEU A 342 6.13 -12.28 -2.77
N ARG A 343 7.32 -11.68 -2.87
CA ARG A 343 8.42 -11.97 -1.96
C ARG A 343 8.06 -11.60 -0.52
N HIS A 344 7.49 -10.43 -0.30
CA HIS A 344 7.08 -9.95 1.01
C HIS A 344 6.13 -10.95 1.70
N ASP A 345 5.03 -11.27 1.02
CA ASP A 345 4.01 -12.18 1.56
C ASP A 345 4.55 -13.60 1.77
N LEU A 346 5.46 -14.08 0.89
CA LEU A 346 6.14 -15.35 1.08
C LEU A 346 7.05 -15.36 2.33
N GLU A 347 7.69 -14.23 2.65
CA GLU A 347 8.48 -14.10 3.88
C GLU A 347 7.59 -14.14 5.13
N LEU A 348 6.41 -13.51 5.09
CA LEU A 348 5.42 -13.58 6.18
C LEU A 348 4.88 -15.00 6.36
N LEU A 349 4.56 -15.69 5.26
CA LEU A 349 4.14 -17.09 5.32
C LEU A 349 5.25 -17.98 5.87
N ALA A 350 6.50 -17.71 5.51
CA ALA A 350 7.65 -18.43 6.04
C ALA A 350 7.85 -18.19 7.54
N ASP A 351 7.62 -16.97 8.02
CA ASP A 351 7.69 -16.65 9.45
C ASP A 351 6.71 -17.50 10.25
N GLU A 352 5.48 -17.66 9.77
CA GLU A 352 4.47 -18.52 10.40
C GLU A 352 4.88 -20.00 10.36
N VAL A 353 5.21 -20.52 9.17
CA VAL A 353 5.51 -21.95 8.99
C VAL A 353 6.77 -22.38 9.76
N VAL A 354 7.76 -21.50 9.88
CA VAL A 354 9.00 -21.76 10.65
C VAL A 354 8.80 -21.42 12.13
N GLY A 355 7.87 -20.52 12.47
CA GLY A 355 7.66 -19.98 13.81
C GLY A 355 8.75 -18.98 14.22
N SER A 356 9.43 -18.34 13.27
CA SER A 356 10.48 -17.35 13.54
C SER A 356 10.74 -16.43 12.35
N ALA A 357 10.87 -15.12 12.64
CA ALA A 357 11.27 -14.10 11.67
C ALA A 357 12.76 -14.16 11.26
N GLN A 358 13.59 -14.83 12.05
CA GLN A 358 15.05 -14.85 11.91
C GLN A 358 15.60 -16.16 11.36
N ALA A 359 14.75 -17.16 11.18
CA ALA A 359 15.16 -18.48 10.68
C ALA A 359 14.49 -18.78 9.34
N ARG A 360 15.20 -19.49 8.46
CA ARG A 360 14.68 -19.94 7.18
C ARG A 360 14.96 -21.42 6.94
N PRO A 361 14.11 -22.11 6.14
CA PRO A 361 14.33 -23.50 5.79
C PRO A 361 15.68 -23.71 5.09
N ASN A 362 16.24 -24.92 5.19
CA ASN A 362 17.45 -25.24 4.46
C ASN A 362 17.19 -25.18 2.94
N GLY A 363 18.07 -24.52 2.20
CA GLY A 363 17.91 -24.29 0.75
C GLY A 363 17.11 -23.03 0.41
N TRP A 364 16.66 -22.26 1.40
CA TRP A 364 16.04 -20.95 1.16
C TRP A 364 16.99 -20.02 0.42
N THR A 365 16.50 -19.47 -0.68
CA THR A 365 17.28 -18.59 -1.55
C THR A 365 17.21 -17.15 -1.02
N GLY A 366 16.02 -16.69 -0.64
CA GLY A 366 15.79 -15.31 -0.24
C GLY A 366 15.98 -14.31 -1.39
N ASP A 367 15.87 -13.04 -1.05
CA ASP A 367 16.12 -11.89 -1.93
C ASP A 367 16.62 -10.70 -1.08
N ASP A 368 16.57 -9.48 -1.62
CA ASP A 368 16.88 -8.25 -0.90
C ASP A 368 16.09 -8.18 0.43
N PRO A 369 16.75 -8.07 1.58
CA PRO A 369 16.10 -7.97 2.89
C PRO A 369 15.07 -6.84 2.98
N LEU A 370 15.22 -5.77 2.19
CA LEU A 370 14.27 -4.67 2.11
C LEU A 370 12.87 -5.16 1.71
N MET A 371 12.75 -6.24 0.93
CA MET A 371 11.46 -6.81 0.50
C MET A 371 10.63 -7.35 1.67
N ARG A 372 11.21 -7.53 2.86
CA ARG A 372 10.46 -7.86 4.09
C ARG A 372 9.72 -6.66 4.69
N CYS A 373 10.01 -5.45 4.23
CA CYS A 373 9.45 -4.23 4.81
C CYS A 373 8.18 -3.79 4.08
N GLY A 374 7.44 -2.85 4.69
CA GLY A 374 6.25 -2.26 4.10
C GLY A 374 6.50 -1.65 2.71
N ARG A 375 5.50 -1.68 1.83
CA ARG A 375 5.60 -1.20 0.45
C ARG A 375 6.14 0.24 0.36
N ALA A 376 5.67 1.11 1.25
CA ALA A 376 6.11 2.51 1.31
C ALA A 376 7.63 2.60 1.58
N THR A 377 8.13 1.85 2.57
CA THR A 377 9.56 1.79 2.92
C THR A 377 10.39 1.24 1.75
N GLN A 378 9.93 0.17 1.11
CA GLN A 378 10.60 -0.38 -0.08
C GLN A 378 10.71 0.66 -1.20
N ALA A 379 9.61 1.35 -1.50
CA ALA A 379 9.56 2.35 -2.55
C ALA A 379 10.43 3.57 -2.22
N LEU A 380 10.31 4.10 -1.00
CA LEU A 380 11.06 5.27 -0.55
C LEU A 380 12.57 5.00 -0.59
N VAL A 381 13.04 3.89 -0.02
CA VAL A 381 14.47 3.54 -0.05
C VAL A 381 14.98 3.44 -1.49
N GLN A 382 14.26 2.77 -2.38
CA GLN A 382 14.66 2.64 -3.79
C GLN A 382 14.69 3.98 -4.53
N VAL A 383 13.76 4.89 -4.24
CA VAL A 383 13.77 6.24 -4.82
C VAL A 383 14.97 7.03 -4.31
N LEU A 384 15.22 7.01 -3.01
CA LEU A 384 16.33 7.74 -2.40
C LEU A 384 17.70 7.19 -2.86
N GLN A 385 17.82 5.89 -3.10
CA GLN A 385 19.05 5.30 -3.65
C GLN A 385 19.40 5.81 -5.06
N ARG A 386 18.45 6.37 -5.81
CA ARG A 386 18.71 6.98 -7.13
C ARG A 386 19.37 8.36 -7.05
N VAL A 387 19.36 8.99 -5.87
CA VAL A 387 20.02 10.28 -5.67
C VAL A 387 21.39 10.06 -5.02
N ASP A 388 21.45 9.93 -3.69
CA ASP A 388 22.68 9.68 -2.95
C ASP A 388 22.39 9.12 -1.54
N PHE A 389 21.35 8.31 -1.40
CA PHE A 389 21.05 7.63 -0.14
C PHE A 389 21.60 6.21 -0.16
N GLN A 390 22.24 5.82 0.95
CA GLN A 390 22.65 4.45 1.20
C GLN A 390 21.97 3.94 2.47
N LEU A 391 21.26 2.81 2.35
CA LEU A 391 20.63 2.18 3.50
C LEU A 391 21.69 1.40 4.30
N ASN A 392 22.18 1.98 5.38
CA ASN A 392 23.18 1.39 6.28
C ASN A 392 22.53 0.87 7.57
N VAL A 393 21.69 -0.16 7.44
CA VAL A 393 20.99 -0.80 8.56
C VAL A 393 21.29 -2.29 8.54
N ASP A 394 21.56 -2.86 9.72
CA ASP A 394 21.79 -4.30 9.88
C ASP A 394 20.49 -5.09 9.68
N PHE A 395 20.41 -5.81 8.56
CA PHE A 395 19.22 -6.59 8.19
C PHE A 395 18.96 -7.83 9.06
N THR A 396 19.89 -8.18 9.94
CA THR A 396 19.71 -9.30 10.88
C THR A 396 18.94 -8.90 12.13
N GLN A 397 18.74 -7.59 12.35
CA GLN A 397 18.01 -7.09 13.51
C GLN A 397 16.49 -7.28 13.35
N PRO A 398 15.77 -7.61 14.43
CA PRO A 398 14.31 -7.82 14.38
C PRO A 398 13.53 -6.56 14.00
N ASP A 399 14.08 -5.37 14.21
CA ASP A 399 13.50 -4.07 13.91
C ASP A 399 14.08 -3.43 12.65
N TYR A 400 14.74 -4.22 11.78
CA TYR A 400 15.35 -3.75 10.52
C TYR A 400 14.45 -2.83 9.71
N CYS A 401 13.17 -3.20 9.52
CA CYS A 401 12.24 -2.42 8.70
C CYS A 401 11.89 -1.07 9.31
N ALA A 402 11.73 -0.99 10.64
CA ALA A 402 11.51 0.27 11.33
C ALA A 402 12.75 1.17 11.24
N GLN A 403 13.95 0.60 11.41
CA GLN A 403 15.20 1.34 11.26
C GLN A 403 15.42 1.84 9.82
N ALA A 404 15.06 1.03 8.82
CA ALA A 404 15.16 1.41 7.42
C ALA A 404 14.21 2.56 7.05
N GLU A 405 12.97 2.53 7.57
CA GLU A 405 12.01 3.61 7.41
C GLU A 405 12.50 4.90 8.06
N ILE A 406 12.98 4.84 9.31
CA ILE A 406 13.53 6.02 10.01
C ILE A 406 14.71 6.61 9.25
N ALA A 407 15.64 5.77 8.76
CA ALA A 407 16.80 6.22 8.02
C ALA A 407 16.40 6.92 6.70
N ALA A 408 15.46 6.32 5.96
CA ALA A 408 14.98 6.87 4.70
C ALA A 408 14.20 8.19 4.90
N SER A 409 13.28 8.24 5.86
CA SER A 409 12.49 9.43 6.17
C SER A 409 13.37 10.60 6.61
N ARG A 410 14.34 10.37 7.49
CA ARG A 410 15.29 11.43 7.92
C ARG A 410 16.10 11.99 6.76
N TYR A 411 16.55 11.14 5.83
CA TYR A 411 17.26 11.62 4.65
C TYR A 411 16.34 12.45 3.75
N ALA A 412 15.11 11.99 3.49
CA ALA A 412 14.14 12.73 2.70
C ALA A 412 13.84 14.11 3.32
N GLU A 413 13.58 14.15 4.63
CA GLU A 413 13.27 15.36 5.37
C GLU A 413 14.41 16.38 5.37
N THR A 414 15.66 15.92 5.48
CA THR A 414 16.83 16.82 5.60
C THR A 414 17.49 17.18 4.27
N ARG A 415 17.40 16.31 3.24
CA ARG A 415 18.13 16.50 1.98
C ARG A 415 17.25 16.73 0.76
N ILE A 416 15.98 16.32 0.81
CA ILE A 416 15.06 16.38 -0.36
C ILE A 416 13.95 17.41 -0.16
N LEU A 417 13.31 17.40 1.02
CA LEU A 417 12.13 18.22 1.31
C LEU A 417 12.46 19.58 1.89
N GLN A 418 13.68 19.81 2.38
CA GLN A 418 14.10 21.15 2.76
C GLN A 418 14.05 22.06 1.54
N PRO A 419 13.42 23.25 1.63
CA PRO A 419 13.52 24.23 0.57
C PRO A 419 15.00 24.55 0.32
N SER A 420 15.42 24.60 -0.94
CA SER A 420 16.74 25.12 -1.25
C SER A 420 16.82 26.55 -0.70
N VAL A 421 17.93 26.92 -0.07
CA VAL A 421 18.16 28.28 0.44
C VAL A 421 17.85 29.33 -0.64
N SER A 422 18.14 29.01 -1.90
CA SER A 422 17.78 29.81 -3.08
C SER A 422 16.28 30.03 -3.31
N ALA A 423 15.43 29.05 -3.00
CA ALA A 423 13.97 29.18 -3.14
C ALA A 423 13.37 30.05 -2.01
N LEU A 424 14.05 30.12 -0.86
CA LEU A 424 13.70 31.05 0.22
C LEU A 424 14.17 32.48 -0.09
N GLU A 425 15.34 32.64 -0.72
CA GLU A 425 15.86 33.95 -1.14
C GLU A 425 14.98 34.62 -2.21
N ASP A 426 14.47 33.85 -3.18
CA ASP A 426 13.57 34.38 -4.23
C ASP A 426 12.15 34.69 -3.72
N ALA A 427 11.72 34.06 -2.62
CA ALA A 427 10.39 34.22 -2.04
C ALA A 427 10.27 35.38 -1.06
N ILE A 428 11.38 35.96 -0.61
CA ILE A 428 11.38 37.04 0.39
C ILE A 428 11.88 38.33 -0.28
N SER A 429 10.97 39.28 -0.48
CA SER A 429 11.36 40.64 -0.83
C SER A 429 12.24 41.23 0.28
N GLU A 430 13.35 41.89 -0.06
CA GLU A 430 14.25 42.59 0.89
C GLU A 430 13.46 43.45 1.91
N THR A 431 12.31 43.98 1.49
CA THR A 431 11.44 44.82 2.33
C THR A 431 10.66 44.03 3.39
N GLN A 432 10.29 42.78 3.11
CA GLN A 432 9.65 41.90 4.11
C GLN A 432 10.67 41.33 5.09
N LEU A 433 11.93 41.16 4.66
CA LEU A 433 13.04 40.76 5.53
C LEU A 433 13.37 41.88 6.54
N GLU A 434 13.44 43.13 6.12
CA GLU A 434 13.68 44.28 7.02
C GLU A 434 12.55 44.50 8.03
N GLU A 435 11.28 44.30 7.63
CA GLU A 435 10.13 44.47 8.51
C GLU A 435 9.98 43.29 9.51
N ALA A 436 10.41 42.08 9.13
CA ALA A 436 10.49 40.92 10.02
C ALA A 436 11.70 40.97 10.98
N LEU A 437 12.80 41.64 10.58
CA LEU A 437 14.02 41.78 11.38
C LEU A 437 14.03 43.05 12.27
N ALA A 438 13.08 43.97 12.09
CA ALA A 438 12.92 45.16 12.92
C ALA A 438 12.30 44.81 14.29
N GLY A 439 13.11 44.25 15.18
CA GLY A 439 12.74 44.01 16.59
C GLY A 439 13.12 42.64 17.13
N VAL A 440 13.79 41.81 16.33
CA VAL A 440 14.33 40.52 16.77
C VAL A 440 15.78 40.74 17.19
N ASP A 441 16.05 40.68 18.50
CA ASP A 441 17.42 40.51 19.01
C ASP A 441 18.08 39.33 18.28
N PRO A 442 19.39 39.39 17.97
CA PRO A 442 20.07 38.38 17.16
C PRO A 442 19.72 36.97 17.64
N VAL A 443 19.14 36.22 16.71
CA VAL A 443 18.42 34.95 16.88
C VAL A 443 19.16 33.99 17.80
N ASP A 444 18.52 33.71 18.93
CA ASP A 444 18.65 32.46 19.68
C ASP A 444 18.05 31.35 18.80
N VAL A 445 18.91 30.72 17.99
CA VAL A 445 18.59 29.47 17.30
C VAL A 445 18.20 28.46 18.38
N GLY A 446 16.94 28.04 18.37
CA GLY A 446 16.41 27.07 19.32
C GLY A 446 17.36 25.88 19.51
N PRO A 447 17.44 25.33 20.72
CA PRO A 447 18.63 24.63 21.18
C PRO A 447 18.88 23.36 20.38
N ASN A 448 20.12 23.19 19.89
CA ASN A 448 20.60 21.88 19.50
C ASN A 448 20.52 20.98 20.73
N GLN A 449 20.16 19.70 20.56
CA GLN A 449 20.00 18.78 21.68
C GLN A 449 20.89 17.57 21.49
N ILE A 450 21.46 17.10 22.60
CA ILE A 450 22.13 15.81 22.63
C ILE A 450 21.10 14.71 22.40
N THR A 451 21.30 13.88 21.39
CA THR A 451 20.38 12.78 21.05
C THR A 451 21.01 11.40 21.20
N THR A 452 22.29 11.33 21.58
CA THR A 452 23.01 10.07 21.83
C THR A 452 23.27 9.87 23.32
N ASP A 453 23.14 8.63 23.79
CA ASP A 453 23.39 8.25 25.19
C ASP A 453 24.87 8.34 25.61
N TYR A 454 25.76 8.68 24.67
CA TYR A 454 27.21 8.60 24.84
C TYR A 454 27.95 9.87 24.41
N ALA A 455 27.26 11.00 24.26
CA ALA A 455 27.93 12.29 24.03
C ALA A 455 28.82 12.65 25.23
N VAL A 456 30.14 12.68 25.01
CA VAL A 456 31.11 12.97 26.07
C VAL A 456 31.60 14.41 25.94
N GLY A 457 31.53 15.17 27.04
CA GLY A 457 32.09 16.51 27.13
C GLY A 457 33.51 16.50 27.69
N PHE A 458 34.36 17.41 27.20
CA PHE A 458 35.78 17.55 27.54
C PHE A 458 36.15 19.00 27.86
N PHE A 459 37.11 19.21 28.75
CA PHE A 459 37.64 20.54 29.09
C PHE A 459 38.70 21.04 28.11
N ASP A 460 39.13 20.21 27.16
CA ASP A 460 40.09 20.61 26.13
C ASP A 460 39.76 20.02 24.76
N ARG A 461 40.12 20.76 23.70
CA ARG A 461 39.89 20.36 22.30
C ARG A 461 40.59 19.09 21.84
N ASN A 462 41.51 18.53 22.64
CA ASN A 462 42.18 17.26 22.33
C ASN A 462 41.59 16.08 23.11
N ALA A 463 40.46 16.27 23.78
CA ALA A 463 39.75 15.25 24.54
C ALA A 463 40.62 14.54 25.61
N ARG A 464 41.54 15.29 26.26
CA ARG A 464 42.45 14.75 27.29
C ARG A 464 41.85 14.79 28.67
N GLU A 465 41.05 15.82 28.96
CA GLU A 465 40.40 15.99 30.26
C GLU A 465 38.89 15.87 30.10
N ARG A 466 38.36 14.71 30.48
CA ARG A 466 36.93 14.40 30.39
C ARG A 466 36.16 15.12 31.50
N ALA A 467 35.04 15.75 31.12
CA ALA A 467 34.12 16.39 32.06
C ALA A 467 32.95 15.49 32.48
N GLY A 468 32.42 14.66 31.58
CA GLY A 468 31.23 13.83 31.86
C GLY A 468 30.54 13.34 30.60
N VAL A 469 29.54 12.47 30.76
CA VAL A 469 28.58 12.17 29.67
C VAL A 469 27.46 13.19 29.77
N ILE A 470 27.19 13.90 28.68
CA ILE A 470 26.10 14.87 28.60
C ILE A 470 24.79 14.09 28.40
N PRO A 471 23.76 14.29 29.25
CA PRO A 471 22.50 13.57 29.11
C PRO A 471 21.80 13.84 27.78
N VAL A 472 21.05 12.86 27.29
CA VAL A 472 20.11 13.05 26.17
C VAL A 472 19.11 14.16 26.49
N ASP A 473 18.65 14.84 25.44
CA ASP A 473 17.79 16.03 25.45
C ASP A 473 18.42 17.27 26.08
N THR A 474 19.73 17.24 26.40
CA THR A 474 20.43 18.43 26.90
C THR A 474 20.60 19.43 25.77
N ALA A 475 19.97 20.59 25.94
CA ALA A 475 20.11 21.76 25.09
C ALA A 475 21.54 22.33 25.11
N TYR A 476 22.06 22.66 23.93
CA TYR A 476 23.33 23.33 23.74
C TYR A 476 23.32 24.26 22.52
N THR A 477 24.28 25.20 22.52
CA THR A 477 24.59 26.10 21.41
C THR A 477 26.03 25.84 20.97
N PRO A 478 26.30 25.51 19.68
CA PRO A 478 27.65 25.42 19.17
C PRO A 478 28.28 26.81 19.09
N ILE A 479 29.55 26.92 19.51
CA ILE A 479 30.27 28.20 19.59
C ILE A 479 31.37 28.27 18.54
N ALA A 480 32.17 27.21 18.43
CA ALA A 480 33.37 27.17 17.61
C ALA A 480 33.77 25.71 17.35
N ARG A 481 34.65 25.48 16.36
CA ARG A 481 35.26 24.17 16.10
C ARG A 481 36.77 24.19 16.28
N SER A 482 37.34 23.01 16.46
CA SER A 482 38.79 22.81 16.45
C SER A 482 39.30 22.70 15.01
N PHE A 483 40.21 23.58 14.60
CA PHE A 483 40.89 23.52 13.30
C PHE A 483 42.16 22.64 13.32
N VAL A 484 42.42 21.96 14.44
CA VAL A 484 43.51 20.98 14.53
C VAL A 484 43.21 19.84 13.57
N GLY A 485 44.14 19.54 12.64
CA GLY A 485 43.89 18.68 11.48
C GLY A 485 43.16 17.36 11.81
N GLY A 486 41.95 17.23 11.27
CA GLY A 486 41.10 16.04 11.42
C GLY A 486 40.33 15.96 12.75
N SER A 487 40.24 17.06 13.51
CA SER A 487 39.48 17.10 14.76
C SER A 487 37.99 17.31 14.50
N ASN A 488 37.15 16.45 15.08
CA ASN A 488 35.69 16.59 15.11
C ASN A 488 35.20 17.36 16.33
N MET A 489 36.10 17.99 17.09
CA MET A 489 35.75 18.64 18.34
C MET A 489 35.14 20.01 18.08
N MET A 490 33.96 20.25 18.65
CA MET A 490 33.33 21.56 18.73
C MET A 490 33.21 22.03 20.18
N LEU A 491 33.37 23.33 20.40
CA LEU A 491 33.03 23.98 21.65
C LEU A 491 31.52 24.24 21.66
N VAL A 492 30.84 23.76 22.70
CA VAL A 492 29.41 24.00 22.92
C VAL A 492 29.17 24.63 24.27
N ARG A 493 28.05 25.34 24.41
CA ARG A 493 27.57 25.90 25.67
C ARG A 493 26.12 25.50 25.92
N GLY A 494 25.84 25.02 27.12
CA GLY A 494 24.48 24.76 27.58
C GLY A 494 24.29 25.26 29.01
N ASP A 495 23.19 24.84 29.64
CA ASP A 495 22.86 25.31 31.00
C ASP A 495 23.93 24.86 32.03
N GLY A 496 24.76 25.80 32.45
CA GLY A 496 25.81 25.59 33.45
C GLY A 496 27.10 24.92 32.95
N PHE A 497 27.28 24.76 31.63
CA PHE A 497 28.50 24.18 31.07
C PHE A 497 28.94 24.84 29.76
N GLU A 498 30.25 24.80 29.52
CA GLU A 498 30.90 25.09 28.25
C GLU A 498 31.98 24.03 28.04
N LEU A 499 31.86 23.18 27.03
CA LEU A 499 32.70 21.99 26.87
C LEU A 499 32.98 21.71 25.40
N PHE A 500 34.07 20.97 25.16
CA PHE A 500 34.32 20.37 23.87
C PHE A 500 33.57 19.05 23.72
N VAL A 501 32.87 18.85 22.61
CA VAL A 501 32.13 17.63 22.29
C VAL A 501 32.45 17.23 20.86
N ASP A 502 32.50 15.93 20.57
CA ASP A 502 32.60 15.44 19.20
C ASP A 502 31.27 15.69 18.48
N HIS A 503 31.30 16.45 17.38
CA HIS A 503 30.09 16.84 16.65
C HIS A 503 29.27 15.62 16.17
N THR A 504 29.94 14.50 15.88
CA THR A 504 29.29 13.25 15.44
C THR A 504 28.47 12.60 16.54
N THR A 505 28.75 12.93 17.81
CA THR A 505 28.03 12.39 18.98
C THR A 505 26.98 13.36 19.52
N ALA A 506 27.07 14.64 19.17
CA ALA A 506 26.12 15.67 19.59
C ALA A 506 25.01 15.93 18.56
N ILE A 507 25.13 15.36 17.35
CA ILE A 507 24.23 15.58 16.21
C ILE A 507 24.12 17.07 15.88
N LEU A 508 25.17 17.59 15.25
CA LEU A 508 25.17 18.84 14.51
C LEU A 508 25.32 18.49 13.02
N ASP A 509 24.67 19.23 12.13
CA ASP A 509 24.87 19.06 10.69
C ASP A 509 26.33 19.38 10.32
N ASP A 510 26.94 18.56 9.45
CA ASP A 510 28.34 18.71 9.04
C ASP A 510 28.62 20.08 8.40
N GLU A 511 27.64 20.64 7.67
CA GLU A 511 27.72 21.96 7.05
C GLU A 511 27.76 23.06 8.12
N ILE A 512 26.90 22.96 9.14
CA ILE A 512 26.89 23.89 10.28
C ILE A 512 28.19 23.76 11.09
N PHE A 513 28.66 22.54 11.34
CA PHE A 513 29.95 22.31 11.97
C PHE A 513 31.06 22.98 11.17
N ASP A 514 31.06 22.83 9.84
CA ASP A 514 32.12 23.34 9.00
C ASP A 514 32.16 24.88 8.96
N GLU A 515 31.02 25.54 9.13
CA GLU A 515 30.88 27.00 9.22
C GLU A 515 31.29 27.59 10.58
N LEU A 516 31.47 26.76 11.62
CA LEU A 516 31.86 27.26 12.94
C LEU A 516 33.24 27.94 12.89
N PRO A 517 33.41 29.07 13.61
CA PRO A 517 34.70 29.75 13.68
C PRO A 517 35.75 28.90 14.40
N ASP A 518 37.03 29.21 14.19
CA ASP A 518 38.12 28.54 14.91
C ASP A 518 38.05 28.91 16.40
N VAL A 519 38.13 27.89 17.26
CA VAL A 519 38.12 28.07 18.71
C VAL A 519 39.27 28.95 19.21
N ASP A 520 40.39 29.00 18.48
CA ASP A 520 41.51 29.88 18.81
C ASP A 520 41.17 31.38 18.58
N GLU A 521 40.16 31.70 17.77
CA GLU A 521 39.71 33.08 17.52
C GLU A 521 38.64 33.55 18.53
N VAL A 522 37.77 32.64 18.96
CA VAL A 522 36.66 32.95 19.90
C VAL A 522 37.13 32.91 21.36
N GLY A 523 38.13 32.09 21.66
CA GLY A 523 38.59 31.81 23.02
C GLY A 523 37.65 30.86 23.75
N ALA A 524 38.21 29.79 24.30
CA ALA A 524 37.46 28.81 25.09
C ALA A 524 37.69 29.02 26.59
N THR A 525 36.62 28.99 27.38
CA THR A 525 36.68 28.90 28.84
C THR A 525 35.88 27.70 29.34
N PRO A 526 36.36 26.47 29.11
CA PRO A 526 35.58 25.29 29.41
C PRO A 526 35.27 25.18 30.91
N THR A 527 34.00 24.99 31.25
CA THR A 527 33.49 24.88 32.61
C THR A 527 32.35 23.88 32.65
N CYS A 528 32.14 23.24 33.80
CA CYS A 528 31.07 22.26 33.98
C CYS A 528 30.60 22.29 35.43
N SER A 529 29.34 22.66 35.66
CA SER A 529 28.70 22.71 36.97
C SER A 529 27.48 21.76 37.17
N PRO A 530 26.83 21.24 36.12
CA PRO A 530 25.79 20.21 36.27
C PRO A 530 26.24 18.94 37.01
N ARG A 531 25.27 18.19 37.55
CA ARG A 531 25.54 16.96 38.33
C ARG A 531 26.19 15.83 37.52
N TRP A 532 26.02 15.83 36.21
CA TRP A 532 26.62 14.83 35.32
C TRP A 532 28.10 15.12 35.00
N CYS A 533 28.60 16.31 35.37
CA CYS A 533 30.02 16.64 35.33
C CYS A 533 30.76 15.81 36.40
N ASN A 534 31.42 14.71 36.01
CA ASN A 534 32.31 13.90 36.85
C ASN A 534 33.42 13.24 36.03
#